data_AF-A0A925H6G8-F1
#
_entry.id   AF-A0A925H6G8-F1
#
_cell.length_a   1.000
_cell.length_b   1.000
_cell.length_c   1.000
_cell.angle_alpha   90.00
_cell.angle_beta   90.00
_cell.angle_gamma   90.00
#
_symmetry.space_group_name_H-M   'P 1'
#
loop_
_entity.id
_entity.type
_entity.pdbx_description
1 polymer ?
#
loop_
_entity_poly.entity_id
_entity_poly.type
_entity_poly.pdbx_seq_one_letter_code
_entity_poly.pdbx_strand_id
1 'polypeptide(L)' 'MEALGMVECRGLVAMIEAADAMVKAANVRLVGYEKIDAGLVTAIVRGEVGAVKAAVDAGAAAARRVGEV' A
#
# COMPACT_ATOMS: atom_id res chain seq x y z
N MET A 1 -18.79 4.32 -6.69
CA MET A 1 -17.76 4.84 -5.76
C MET A 1 -16.82 3.68 -5.46
N GLU A 2 -15.51 3.84 -5.63
CA GLU A 2 -14.52 2.76 -5.40
C GLU A 2 -14.04 2.76 -3.94
N ALA A 3 -13.71 1.58 -3.40
CA ALA A 3 -13.08 1.44 -2.10
C ALA A 3 -11.67 2.02 -2.11
N LEU A 4 -11.15 2.37 -0.92
CA LEU A 4 -9.79 2.89 -0.73
C LEU A 4 -9.05 1.99 0.25
N GLY A 5 -7.82 1.62 -0.12
CA GLY A 5 -6.87 0.90 0.73
C GLY A 5 -5.62 1.74 0.95
N MET A 6 -5.02 1.60 2.13
CA MET A 6 -3.79 2.30 2.48
C MET A 6 -2.82 1.36 3.19
N VAL A 7 -1.53 1.54 2.94
CA VAL A 7 -0.44 0.96 3.73
C VAL A 7 0.53 2.08 4.07
N GLU A 8 0.65 2.42 5.35
CA GLU A 8 1.65 3.35 5.86
C GLU A 8 2.92 2.57 6.23
N CYS A 9 4.09 3.14 5.93
CA CYS A 9 5.37 2.53 6.25
C CYS A 9 6.32 3.59 6.79
N ARG A 10 7.30 3.18 7.61
CA ARG A 10 8.46 4.02 7.89
C ARG A 10 9.51 3.84 6.79
N GLY A 11 9.65 4.87 5.96
CA GLY A 11 10.63 4.95 4.89
C GLY A 11 10.07 4.62 3.51
N LEU A 12 10.66 5.25 2.49
CA LEU A 12 10.19 5.16 1.11
C LEU A 12 10.33 3.76 0.50
N VAL A 13 11.37 3.01 0.88
CA VAL A 13 11.65 1.67 0.33
C VAL A 13 10.52 0.68 0.69
N ALA A 14 10.10 0.66 1.95
CA ALA A 14 9.01 -0.20 2.40
C ALA A 14 7.66 0.17 1.77
N MET A 15 7.40 1.47 1.61
CA MET A 15 6.20 1.94 0.91
C MET A 15 6.19 1.52 -0.57
N ILE A 16 7.33 1.58 -1.27
CA ILE A 16 7.45 1.13 -2.67
C ILE A 16 7.18 -0.38 -2.78
N GLU A 17 7.74 -1.20 -1.88
CA GLU A 17 7.45 -2.65 -1.82
C GLU A 17 5.97 -2.91 -1.53
N ALA A 18 5.34 -2.15 -0.62
CA ALA A 18 3.91 -2.23 -0.38
C ALA A 18 3.11 -1.94 -1.65
N ALA A 19 3.44 -0.86 -2.34
CA ALA A 19 2.74 -0.42 -3.55
C ALA A 19 2.86 -1.46 -4.68
N ASP A 20 4.05 -1.99 -4.92
CA ASP A 20 4.30 -3.04 -5.92
C ASP A 20 3.50 -4.31 -5.62
N ALA A 21 3.52 -4.77 -4.37
CA ALA A 21 2.76 -5.95 -3.94
C ALA A 21 1.24 -5.72 -4.04
N MET A 22 0.73 -4.54 -3.67
CA MET A 22 -0.69 -4.20 -3.77
C MET A 22 -1.20 -4.31 -5.21
N VAL A 23 -0.51 -3.69 -6.17
CA VAL A 23 -0.97 -3.65 -7.57
C VAL A 23 -0.79 -4.98 -8.31
N LYS A 24 0.07 -5.88 -7.81
CA LYS A 24 0.24 -7.25 -8.35
C LYS A 24 -0.74 -8.26 -7.75
N ALA A 25 -1.20 -8.04 -6.52
CA ALA A 25 -2.05 -8.98 -5.80
C ALA A 25 -3.53 -8.93 -6.22
N ALA A 26 -4.01 -7.78 -6.67
CA ALA A 26 -5.43 -7.61 -7.02
C ALA A 26 -5.63 -6.50 -8.07
N ASN A 27 -6.83 -6.47 -8.67
CA ASN A 27 -7.22 -5.42 -9.62
C ASN A 27 -7.51 -4.10 -8.87
N VAL A 28 -6.45 -3.37 -8.52
CA VAL A 28 -6.48 -2.06 -7.88
C VAL A 28 -5.57 -1.09 -8.61
N ARG A 29 -5.87 0.19 -8.55
CA ARG A 29 -4.99 1.25 -9.05
C ARG A 29 -4.28 1.94 -7.90
N LEU A 30 -2.96 2.13 -8.01
CA LEU A 30 -2.23 3.07 -7.16
C LEU A 30 -2.67 4.49 -7.54
N VAL A 31 -3.25 5.22 -6.59
CA VAL A 31 -3.69 6.61 -6.83
C VAL A 31 -2.63 7.63 -6.48
N GLY A 32 -1.67 7.24 -5.65
CA GLY A 32 -0.57 8.08 -5.23
C GLY A 32 0.07 7.53 -3.97
N TYR A 33 1.03 8.28 -3.47
CA TYR A 33 1.59 8.08 -2.14
C TYR A 33 1.66 9.45 -1.46
N GLU A 34 1.54 9.46 -0.14
CA GLU A 34 1.71 10.67 0.66
C GLU A 34 2.83 10.48 1.65
N LYS A 35 3.71 11.48 1.74
CA LYS A 35 4.78 11.52 2.73
C LYS A 35 4.43 12.57 3.78
N ILE A 36 4.44 12.16 5.04
CA ILE A 36 4.40 13.08 6.17
C ILE A 36 5.76 13.09 6.89
N ASP A 37 5.87 13.86 7.98
CA ASP A 37 7.10 13.96 8.76
C ASP A 37 7.47 12.63 9.46
N ALA A 38 8.60 12.57 10.15
CA ALA A 38 9.10 11.40 10.88
C ALA A 38 9.33 10.14 10.02
N GLY A 39 9.45 10.32 8.70
CA GLY A 39 9.71 9.25 7.74
C GLY A 39 8.50 8.38 7.43
N LEU A 40 7.28 8.78 7.79
CA LEU A 40 6.06 8.03 7.46
C LEU A 40 5.62 8.33 6.02
N VAL A 41 5.41 7.26 5.25
CA VAL A 41 5.00 7.32 3.85
C VAL A 41 3.88 6.32 3.61
N THR A 42 2.76 6.81 3.08
CA THR A 42 1.54 6.02 2.86
C THR A 42 1.29 5.79 1.38
N ALA A 43 1.17 4.53 0.96
CA ALA A 43 0.68 4.16 -0.36
C ALA A 43 -0.85 4.09 -0.36
N ILE A 44 -1.51 4.60 -1.41
CA ILE A 44 -2.97 4.68 -1.50
C ILE A 44 -3.45 3.99 -2.77
N VAL A 45 -4.38 3.05 -2.65
CA VAL A 45 -4.98 2.32 -3.79
C VAL A 45 -6.51 2.45 -3.83
N ARG A 46 -7.10 2.31 -5.03
CA ARG A 46 -8.55 2.26 -5.25
C ARG A 46 -8.96 1.03 -6.06
N GLY A 47 -10.15 0.49 -5.79
CA GLY A 47 -10.74 -0.63 -6.53
C GLY A 47 -12.04 -1.15 -5.92
N GLU A 48 -12.46 -2.35 -6.31
CA GLU A 48 -13.57 -3.05 -5.64
C GLU A 48 -13.17 -3.48 -4.23
N VAL A 49 -14.14 -3.56 -3.30
CA VAL A 49 -13.87 -3.81 -1.87
C VAL A 49 -13.05 -5.08 -1.64
N GLY A 50 -13.35 -6.18 -2.35
CA GLY A 50 -12.61 -7.43 -2.24
C GLY A 50 -11.18 -7.33 -2.76
N ALA A 51 -10.98 -6.64 -3.88
CA ALA A 51 -9.66 -6.40 -4.47
C ALA A 51 -8.80 -5.52 -3.55
N VAL A 52 -9.39 -4.47 -2.97
CA VAL A 52 -8.70 -3.58 -2.01
C VAL A 52 -8.28 -4.34 -0.76
N LYS A 53 -9.11 -5.22 -0.22
CA LYS A 53 -8.75 -6.06 0.94
C LYS A 53 -7.55 -6.96 0.62
N ALA A 54 -7.63 -7.71 -0.48
CA ALA A 54 -6.54 -8.59 -0.91
C ALA A 54 -5.23 -7.83 -1.18
N ALA A 55 -5.32 -6.65 -1.79
CA ALA A 55 -4.18 -5.78 -2.03
C ALA A 55 -3.52 -5.35 -0.72
N VAL A 56 -4.29 -4.79 0.23
CA VAL A 56 -3.75 -4.28 1.51
C VAL A 56 -3.09 -5.40 2.32
N ASP A 57 -3.71 -6.58 2.40
CA ASP A 57 -3.13 -7.74 3.11
C ASP A 57 -1.77 -8.13 2.51
N ALA A 58 -1.67 -8.20 1.16
CA ALA A 58 -0.43 -8.51 0.46
C ALA A 58 0.62 -7.40 0.62
N GLY A 59 0.23 -6.14 0.47
CA GLY A 59 1.10 -4.97 0.60
C GLY A 59 1.72 -4.85 1.97
N ALA A 60 0.91 -4.98 3.03
CA ALA A 60 1.39 -4.93 4.41
C ALA A 60 2.33 -6.11 4.72
N ALA A 61 2.01 -7.32 4.26
CA ALA A 61 2.88 -8.48 4.45
C ALA A 61 4.22 -8.32 3.71
N ALA A 62 4.21 -7.79 2.49
CA ALA A 62 5.40 -7.57 1.69
C ALA A 62 6.34 -6.53 2.32
N ALA A 63 5.77 -5.37 2.70
CA ALA A 63 6.53 -4.26 3.28
C ALA A 63 7.13 -4.59 4.66
N ARG A 64 6.47 -5.41 5.49
CA ARG A 64 7.02 -5.89 6.77
C ARG A 64 8.32 -6.69 6.63
N ARG A 65 8.62 -7.22 5.44
CA ARG A 65 9.88 -7.96 5.18
C ARG A 65 11.06 -7.02 4.96
N VAL A 66 10.81 -5.76 4.63
CA VAL A 66 11.83 -4.77 4.23
C VAL A 66 11.79 -3.48 5.07
N GLY A 67 10.84 -3.34 6.00
CA GLY A 67 10.73 -2.18 6.89
C GLY A 67 9.58 -2.29 7.91
N GLU A 68 9.23 -1.17 8.50
CA GLU A 68 8.15 -1.02 9.49
C GLU A 68 6.85 -0.59 8.78
N VAL A 69 5.73 -1.24 9.15
CA VAL A 69 4.38 -1.04 8.60
C VAL A 69 3.40 -0.83 9.75
#